data_AF-A0A7H4LUQ4-F1
#
_entry.id   AF-A0A7H4LUQ4-F1
#
_cell.length_a   1.000
_cell.length_b   1.000
_cell.length_c   1.000
_cell.angle_alpha   90.00
_cell.angle_beta   90.00
_cell.angle_gamma   90.00
#
_symmetry.space_group_name_H-M   'P 1'
#
loop_
_entity.id
_entity.type
_entity.pdbx_description
1 polymer ?
#
loop_
_entity_poly.entity_id
_entity_poly.type
_entity_poly.pdbx_seq_one_letter_code
_entity_poly.pdbx_strand_id
1 'polypeptide(L)'
;MLSVGGWGARGFSGAAATKETRAVFIQSAQAIIEKYGLDGIDLDWEYPVNGAWGLVASQPADRDNFTALLKELRAAVGNKKLVTIAVGANVESPKSWVDVKAIAPSLDYINLMTYDLAYGTSTSIPTCMIQPAGRRSPKRISTARTL
;
A
#
# COMPACT_ATOMS: atom_id res chain seq x y z
N MET A 1 -12.03 -12.19 -5.73
CA MET A 1 -11.70 -10.80 -5.33
C MET A 1 -11.05 -10.09 -6.51
N LEU A 2 -11.30 -8.80 -6.70
CA LEU A 2 -10.64 -7.98 -7.73
C LEU A 2 -9.59 -7.08 -7.07
N SER A 3 -8.36 -7.10 -7.56
CA SER A 3 -7.38 -6.07 -7.22
C SER A 3 -7.43 -4.96 -8.27
N VAL A 4 -7.51 -3.71 -7.80
CA VAL A 4 -7.49 -2.51 -8.63
C VAL A 4 -6.18 -1.80 -8.36
N GLY A 5 -5.42 -1.52 -9.42
CA GLY A 5 -4.15 -0.81 -9.33
C GLY A 5 -2.96 -1.61 -9.84
N GLY A 6 -1.91 -1.67 -9.02
CA GLY A 6 -0.61 -2.26 -9.31
C GLY A 6 0.42 -1.23 -9.78
N TRP A 7 1.68 -1.66 -9.86
CA TRP A 7 2.80 -0.85 -10.28
C TRP A 7 2.54 -0.05 -11.58
N GLY A 8 2.63 1.28 -11.49
CA GLY A 8 2.42 2.19 -12.63
C GLY A 8 0.95 2.47 -12.98
N ALA A 9 -0.01 1.88 -12.28
CA ALA A 9 -1.42 2.17 -12.47
C ALA A 9 -1.75 3.61 -12.02
N ARG A 10 -2.42 4.35 -12.90
CA ARG A 10 -2.75 5.76 -12.70
C ARG A 10 -4.21 5.95 -12.28
N GLY A 11 -4.51 7.13 -11.73
CA GLY A 11 -5.88 7.57 -11.47
C GLY A 11 -6.29 7.58 -10.01
N PHE A 12 -5.56 6.90 -9.12
CA PHE A 12 -5.90 6.86 -7.68
C PHE A 12 -5.94 8.23 -7.02
N SER A 13 -4.90 9.06 -7.21
CA SER A 13 -4.84 10.38 -6.59
C SER A 13 -6.04 11.25 -6.98
N GLY A 14 -6.42 11.24 -8.26
CA GLY A 14 -7.61 11.94 -8.75
C GLY A 14 -8.93 11.32 -8.27
N ALA A 15 -9.03 9.99 -8.25
CA ALA A 15 -10.20 9.28 -7.77
C ALA A 15 -10.45 9.48 -6.26
N ALA A 16 -9.39 9.68 -5.47
CA ALA A 16 -9.46 9.91 -4.04
C ALA A 16 -9.68 11.39 -3.67
N ALA A 17 -9.39 12.31 -4.60
CA ALA A 17 -9.22 13.75 -4.32
C ALA A 17 -10.45 14.44 -3.71
N THR A 18 -11.66 14.09 -4.15
CA THR A 18 -12.91 14.74 -3.71
C THR A 18 -13.97 13.71 -3.35
N LYS A 19 -15.00 14.13 -2.62
CA LYS A 19 -16.11 13.23 -2.26
C LYS A 19 -16.83 12.69 -3.49
N GLU A 20 -16.98 13.51 -4.51
CA GLU A 20 -17.68 13.18 -5.76
C GLU A 20 -16.88 12.15 -6.56
N THR A 21 -15.57 12.36 -6.69
CA THR A 21 -14.68 11.43 -7.40
C THR A 21 -14.59 10.08 -6.68
N ARG A 22 -14.53 10.10 -5.35
CA ARG A 22 -14.59 8.88 -4.54
C ARG A 22 -15.89 8.13 -4.72
N ALA A 23 -17.03 8.83 -4.70
CA ALA A 23 -18.34 8.22 -4.92
C ALA A 23 -18.42 7.52 -6.28
N VAL A 24 -17.90 8.14 -7.35
CA VAL A 24 -17.86 7.53 -8.69
C VAL A 24 -17.00 6.25 -8.69
N PHE A 25 -15.82 6.30 -8.07
CA PHE A 25 -14.95 5.12 -7.96
C PHE A 25 -15.63 3.98 -7.19
N ILE A 26 -16.25 4.28 -6.05
CA ILE A 26 -16.94 3.30 -5.20
C ILE A 26 -18.12 2.67 -5.94
N GLN A 27 -18.92 3.47 -6.64
CA GLN A 27 -20.05 2.97 -7.43
C GLN A 27 -19.57 2.02 -8.55
N SER A 28 -18.47 2.38 -9.23
CA SER A 28 -17.87 1.52 -10.25
C SER A 28 -17.37 0.20 -9.66
N ALA A 29 -16.70 0.25 -8.50
CA ALA A 29 -16.23 -0.93 -7.78
C ALA A 29 -17.40 -1.84 -7.37
N GLN A 30 -18.47 -1.30 -6.80
CA GLN A 30 -19.67 -2.07 -6.44
C GLN A 30 -20.31 -2.73 -7.66
N ALA A 31 -20.47 -1.99 -8.76
CA ALA A 31 -21.04 -2.53 -9.99
C ALA A 31 -20.22 -3.71 -10.53
N ILE A 32 -18.89 -3.66 -10.44
CA ILE A 32 -18.01 -4.76 -10.86
C ILE A 32 -18.12 -5.94 -9.89
N ILE A 33 -18.14 -5.69 -8.57
CA ILE A 33 -18.31 -6.73 -7.54
C ILE A 33 -19.62 -7.49 -7.77
N GLU A 34 -20.72 -6.79 -8.01
CA GLU A 34 -22.04 -7.38 -8.25
C GLU A 34 -22.08 -8.13 -9.59
N LYS A 35 -21.58 -7.51 -10.67
CA LYS A 35 -21.60 -8.09 -12.02
C LYS A 35 -20.90 -9.44 -12.08
N TYR A 36 -19.77 -9.59 -11.40
CA TYR A 36 -18.97 -10.82 -11.42
C TYR A 36 -19.13 -11.67 -10.15
N GLY A 37 -20.04 -11.30 -9.24
CA GLY A 37 -20.27 -12.05 -8.00
C GLY A 37 -19.04 -12.16 -7.10
N LEU A 38 -18.17 -11.14 -7.08
CA LEU A 38 -16.88 -11.19 -6.38
C LEU A 38 -17.05 -11.15 -4.87
N ASP A 39 -16.13 -11.79 -4.14
CA ASP A 39 -16.13 -11.80 -2.68
C ASP A 39 -15.65 -10.48 -2.05
N GLY A 40 -15.03 -9.59 -2.83
CA GLY A 40 -14.48 -8.33 -2.34
C GLY A 40 -13.58 -7.61 -3.33
N ILE A 41 -12.91 -6.58 -2.83
CA ILE A 41 -11.99 -5.70 -3.55
C ILE A 41 -10.68 -5.52 -2.78
N ASP A 42 -9.58 -5.46 -3.53
CA ASP A 42 -8.24 -5.12 -3.07
C ASP A 42 -7.79 -3.84 -3.78
N LEU A 43 -7.22 -2.88 -3.03
CA LEU A 43 -6.64 -1.66 -3.61
C LEU A 43 -5.12 -1.70 -3.53
N ASP A 44 -4.48 -1.75 -4.68
CA ASP A 44 -3.03 -1.77 -4.85
C ASP A 44 -2.54 -0.43 -5.41
N TRP A 45 -2.52 0.59 -4.54
CA TRP A 45 -2.03 1.93 -4.91
C TRP A 45 -0.55 2.07 -4.57
N GLU A 46 0.27 2.15 -5.62
CA GLU A 46 1.73 2.32 -5.53
C GLU A 46 2.20 3.70 -6.03
N TYR A 47 2.32 4.73 -5.20
CA TYR A 47 1.98 4.82 -3.78
C TYR A 47 1.32 6.16 -3.48
N PRO A 48 0.42 6.27 -2.47
CA PRO A 48 -0.08 7.56 -2.00
C PRO A 48 1.07 8.49 -1.62
N VAL A 49 0.94 9.80 -1.88
CA VAL A 49 1.93 10.85 -1.57
C VAL A 49 3.23 10.75 -2.39
N ASN A 50 3.90 9.60 -2.40
CA ASN A 50 5.17 9.38 -3.08
C ASN A 50 5.03 9.24 -4.61
N GLY A 51 3.93 8.67 -5.09
CA GLY A 51 3.69 8.47 -6.52
C GLY A 51 4.72 7.55 -7.19
N ALA A 52 5.30 6.61 -6.43
CA ALA A 52 6.41 5.75 -6.88
C ALA A 52 7.56 6.58 -7.51
N TRP A 53 8.02 7.59 -6.79
CA TRP A 53 9.06 8.54 -7.20
C TRP A 53 8.76 9.28 -8.52
N GLY A 54 7.49 9.66 -8.73
CA GLY A 54 7.04 10.43 -9.89
C GLY A 54 6.55 9.58 -11.06
N LEU A 55 6.44 8.26 -10.90
CA LEU A 55 5.87 7.36 -11.91
C LEU A 55 4.38 7.63 -12.14
N VAL A 56 3.65 7.95 -11.06
CA VAL A 56 2.22 8.26 -11.07
C VAL A 56 1.96 9.59 -10.36
N ALA A 57 0.84 10.24 -10.70
CA ALA A 57 0.45 11.49 -10.05
C ALA A 57 0.18 11.26 -8.55
N SER A 58 0.72 12.16 -7.73
CA SER A 58 0.54 12.13 -6.27
C SER A 58 0.52 13.53 -5.68
N GLN A 59 -0.05 13.65 -4.48
CA GLN A 59 -0.11 14.87 -3.70
C GLN A 59 -0.05 14.55 -2.20
N PRO A 60 0.38 15.49 -1.33
CA PRO A 60 0.44 15.27 0.11
C PRO A 60 -0.91 14.88 0.74
N ALA A 61 -2.01 15.41 0.19
CA ALA A 61 -3.36 15.10 0.65
C ALA A 61 -3.81 13.65 0.33
N ASP A 62 -3.05 12.90 -0.48
CA ASP A 62 -3.37 11.50 -0.80
C ASP A 62 -3.48 10.62 0.45
N ARG A 63 -2.70 10.91 1.50
CA ARG A 63 -2.75 10.18 2.78
C ARG A 63 -4.15 10.23 3.41
N ASP A 64 -4.71 11.43 3.51
CA ASP A 64 -6.00 11.65 4.15
C ASP A 64 -7.15 11.28 3.20
N ASN A 65 -6.96 11.54 1.91
CA ASN A 65 -7.91 11.15 0.86
C ASN A 65 -8.05 9.63 0.73
N PHE A 66 -6.96 8.88 0.84
CA PHE A 66 -6.98 7.42 0.84
C PHE A 66 -7.70 6.88 2.08
N THR A 67 -7.51 7.53 3.23
CA THR A 67 -8.25 7.20 4.46
C THR A 67 -9.75 7.42 4.29
N ALA A 68 -10.15 8.54 3.67
CA ALA A 68 -11.55 8.83 3.38
C ALA A 68 -12.14 7.81 2.39
N LEU A 69 -11.41 7.48 1.33
CA LEU A 69 -11.82 6.49 0.33
C LEU A 69 -12.08 5.12 0.95
N LEU A 70 -11.19 4.63 1.80
CA LEU A 70 -11.36 3.32 2.43
C LEU A 70 -12.55 3.28 3.40
N LYS A 71 -12.78 4.35 4.16
CA LYS A 71 -13.94 4.46 5.04
C LYS A 71 -15.25 4.46 4.26
N GLU A 72 -15.32 5.26 3.19
CA GLU A 72 -16.49 5.36 2.32
C GLU A 72 -16.73 4.04 1.56
N LEU A 73 -15.66 3.40 1.07
CA LEU A 73 -15.72 2.11 0.40
C LEU A 73 -16.24 1.01 1.34
N ARG A 74 -15.73 0.91 2.57
CA ARG A 74 -16.24 -0.02 3.58
C ARG A 74 -17.72 0.21 3.87
N ALA A 75 -18.12 1.47 4.03
CA ALA A 75 -19.52 1.80 4.29
C ALA A 75 -20.45 1.37 3.13
N ALA A 76 -19.99 1.52 1.89
CA ALA A 76 -20.76 1.15 0.70
C ALA A 76 -20.80 -0.37 0.46
N VAL A 77 -19.66 -1.04 0.59
CA VAL A 77 -19.49 -2.49 0.32
C VAL A 77 -20.04 -3.35 1.47
N GLY A 78 -20.10 -2.79 2.69
CA GLY A 78 -20.61 -3.45 3.89
C GLY A 78 -19.63 -4.48 4.48
N ASN A 79 -20.13 -5.24 5.45
CA ASN A 79 -19.30 -6.18 6.24
C ASN A 79 -19.29 -7.61 5.68
N LYS A 80 -20.01 -7.88 4.58
CA LYS A 80 -20.11 -9.22 3.98
C LYS A 80 -19.06 -9.48 2.90
N LYS A 81 -18.40 -8.42 2.43
CA LYS A 81 -17.45 -8.44 1.33
C LYS A 81 -16.09 -8.00 1.86
N LEU A 82 -15.04 -8.57 1.29
CA LEU A 82 -13.68 -8.27 1.68
C LEU A 82 -13.25 -6.90 1.12
N VAL A 83 -12.62 -6.09 1.97
CA VAL A 83 -11.91 -4.87 1.57
C VAL A 83 -10.49 -4.98 2.10
N THR A 84 -9.55 -5.02 1.16
CA THR A 84 -8.12 -5.27 1.43
C THR A 84 -7.28 -4.25 0.69
N ILE A 85 -6.02 -4.10 1.07
CA ILE A 85 -5.06 -3.23 0.39
C ILE A 85 -3.71 -3.91 0.30
N ALA A 86 -2.93 -3.51 -0.69
CA ALA A 86 -1.49 -3.75 -0.73
C ALA A 86 -0.72 -2.51 -0.23
N VAL A 87 0.27 -2.73 0.64
CA VAL A 87 1.14 -1.66 1.16
C VAL A 87 2.61 -1.99 0.90
N GLY A 88 3.35 -1.00 0.43
CA GLY A 88 4.79 -1.13 0.17
C GLY A 88 5.58 -1.39 1.44
N ALA A 89 6.63 -2.20 1.33
CA ALA A 89 7.52 -2.51 2.45
C ALA A 89 8.47 -1.34 2.86
N ASN A 90 8.42 -0.21 2.16
CA ASN A 90 9.20 0.96 2.53
C ASN A 90 8.77 1.49 3.92
N VAL A 91 9.73 1.76 4.79
CA VAL A 91 9.50 2.29 6.15
C VAL A 91 8.75 3.63 6.16
N GLU A 92 8.78 4.37 5.05
CA GLU A 92 8.02 5.62 4.89
C GLU A 92 6.55 5.40 4.61
N SER A 93 6.15 4.22 4.11
CA SER A 93 4.74 3.91 3.82
C SER A 93 3.84 4.06 5.07
N PRO A 94 4.10 3.36 6.20
CA PRO A 94 3.28 3.50 7.40
C PRO A 94 3.51 4.81 8.18
N LYS A 95 4.59 5.55 7.89
CA LYS A 95 4.91 6.82 8.58
C LYS A 95 4.28 8.03 7.91
N SER A 96 4.37 8.08 6.59
CA SER A 96 4.23 9.32 5.82
C SER A 96 3.19 9.21 4.70
N TRP A 97 2.95 8.01 4.16
CA TRP A 97 2.12 7.84 2.95
C TRP A 97 0.72 7.33 3.28
N VAL A 98 0.61 6.44 4.26
CA VAL A 98 -0.63 5.75 4.62
C VAL A 98 -0.86 5.84 6.13
N ASP A 99 -2.03 6.31 6.55
CA ASP A 99 -2.45 6.27 7.95
C ASP A 99 -2.99 4.88 8.31
N VAL A 100 -2.08 3.94 8.53
CA VAL A 100 -2.42 2.53 8.81
C VAL A 100 -3.36 2.40 10.00
N LYS A 101 -3.21 3.25 11.04
CA LYS A 101 -4.05 3.22 12.24
C LYS A 101 -5.48 3.67 11.94
N ALA A 102 -5.65 4.69 11.10
CA ALA A 102 -6.97 5.20 10.75
C ALA A 102 -7.75 4.29 9.79
N ILE A 103 -7.04 3.54 8.94
CA ILE A 103 -7.66 2.67 7.93
C ILE A 103 -7.89 1.24 8.42
N ALA A 104 -7.16 0.77 9.44
CA ALA A 104 -7.28 -0.60 9.95
C ALA A 104 -8.72 -1.04 10.27
N PRO A 105 -9.60 -0.20 10.87
CA PRO A 105 -11.00 -0.59 11.11
C PRO A 105 -11.85 -0.76 9.84
N SER A 106 -11.38 -0.26 8.70
CA SER A 106 -12.10 -0.33 7.41
C SER A 106 -11.70 -1.55 6.59
N LEU A 107 -10.67 -2.28 7.00
CA LEU A 107 -10.04 -3.36 6.23
C LEU A 107 -10.19 -4.70 6.93
N ASP A 108 -10.30 -5.77 6.15
CA ASP A 108 -10.29 -7.15 6.70
C ASP A 108 -8.86 -7.61 6.98
N TYR A 109 -7.95 -7.34 6.04
CA TYR A 109 -6.51 -7.59 6.18
C TYR A 109 -5.71 -6.69 5.24
N ILE A 110 -4.40 -6.62 5.49
CA ILE A 110 -3.44 -5.80 4.74
C ILE A 110 -2.40 -6.73 4.12
N ASN A 111 -2.23 -6.66 2.81
CA ASN A 111 -1.21 -7.38 2.06
C ASN A 111 0.09 -6.57 2.11
N LEU A 112 1.06 -7.04 2.89
CA LEU A 112 2.37 -6.41 3.04
C LEU A 112 3.28 -6.86 1.89
N MET A 113 3.65 -5.94 0.99
CA MET A 113 4.51 -6.21 -0.16
C MET A 113 5.98 -6.35 0.26
N THR A 114 6.26 -7.40 1.04
CA THR A 114 7.58 -7.77 1.60
C THR A 114 8.47 -8.49 0.58
N TYR A 115 8.38 -8.03 -0.65
CA TYR A 115 9.17 -8.42 -1.80
C TYR A 115 9.72 -7.17 -2.48
N ASP A 116 10.49 -7.34 -3.56
CA ASP A 116 11.19 -6.23 -4.24
C ASP A 116 12.08 -5.41 -3.29
N LEU A 117 12.75 -6.04 -2.33
CA LEU A 117 13.64 -5.34 -1.40
C LEU A 117 15.08 -5.19 -1.94
N ALA A 118 15.42 -5.89 -3.01
CA ALA A 118 16.76 -5.94 -3.59
C ALA A 118 17.00 -4.84 -4.63
N TYR A 119 16.96 -3.57 -4.20
CA TYR A 119 17.32 -2.42 -5.03
C TYR A 119 18.78 -1.97 -4.74
N GLY A 120 19.53 -1.55 -5.77
CA GLY A 120 20.94 -1.13 -5.67
C GLY A 120 21.95 -2.16 -6.16
N THR A 121 23.25 -1.97 -5.88
CA THR A 121 24.35 -2.82 -6.42
C THR A 121 24.55 -4.16 -5.70
N SER A 122 23.70 -4.52 -4.74
CA SER A 122 23.80 -5.79 -4.01
C SER A 122 22.88 -6.85 -4.61
N THR A 123 23.38 -7.52 -5.64
CA THR A 123 22.72 -8.62 -6.38
C THR A 123 22.63 -9.95 -5.62
N SER A 124 22.74 -9.95 -4.29
CA SER A 124 22.80 -11.18 -3.47
C SER A 124 21.88 -11.20 -2.25
N ILE A 125 20.93 -10.26 -2.15
CA ILE A 125 19.94 -10.26 -1.07
C ILE A 125 18.63 -10.85 -1.64
N PRO A 126 18.07 -11.93 -1.06
CA PRO A 126 16.77 -12.45 -1.50
C PRO A 126 15.70 -11.37 -1.38
N THR A 127 14.83 -11.28 -2.39
CA THR A 127 13.78 -10.25 -2.50
C THR A 127 12.82 -10.24 -1.31
N CYS A 128 12.67 -11.37 -0.61
CA CYS A 128 11.94 -11.50 0.65
C CYS A 128 12.92 -11.74 1.81
N MET A 129 13.07 -10.75 2.69
CA MET A 129 13.95 -10.83 3.86
C MET A 129 13.12 -11.08 5.13
N ILE A 130 12.97 -12.35 5.52
CA ILE A 130 12.47 -12.67 6.88
C ILE A 130 13.66 -12.56 7.83
N GLN A 131 13.83 -11.40 8.45
CA GLN A 131 14.83 -11.22 9.50
C GLN A 131 14.20 -11.51 10.87
N PRO A 132 14.61 -12.58 11.59
CA PRO A 132 14.14 -12.80 12.95
C PRO A 132 14.60 -11.64 13.85
N ALA A 133 13.66 -11.07 14.59
CA ALA A 133 13.94 -10.04 15.59
C ALA A 133 14.88 -10.64 16.66
N GLY A 134 16.17 -10.27 16.63
CA GLY A 134 17.09 -10.64 17.71
C GLY A 134 18.58 -10.75 17.40
N ARG A 135 19.02 -10.83 16.13
CA ARG A 135 20.47 -10.88 15.86
C ARG A 135 21.05 -9.47 15.73
N ARG A 136 21.56 -8.95 16.86
CA ARG A 136 22.58 -7.89 16.84
C ARG A 136 23.73 -8.33 15.95
N SER A 137 24.10 -7.50 14.98
CA SER A 137 25.30 -7.68 14.19
C SER A 137 26.53 -7.73 15.12
N PRO A 138 27.49 -8.65 14.92
CA PRO A 138 28.75 -8.56 15.64
C PRO A 138 29.47 -7.31 15.15
N LYS A 139 29.80 -6.40 16.08
CA LYS A 139 30.70 -5.27 15.81
C LYS A 139 32.00 -5.83 15.23
N ARG A 140 32.31 -5.51 13.97
CA ARG A 140 33.67 -5.68 13.42
C ARG A 140 34.60 -4.75 14.20
N ILE A 141 35.42 -5.31 15.07
CA ILE A 141 36.59 -4.62 15.62
C ILE A 141 37.67 -4.69 14.55
N SER A 142 37.92 -3.57 13.87
CA SER A 142 39.12 -3.38 13.05
C SER A 142 40.29 -3.14 13.99
N THR A 143 41.22 -4.10 14.06
CA THR A 143 42.55 -3.86 14.64
C THR A 143 43.51 -3.60 13.49
N ALA A 144 43.79 -2.32 13.22
CA ALA A 144 44.97 -1.92 12.49
C ALA A 144 46.18 -2.21 13.38
N ARG A 145 47.10 -3.06 12.92
CA ARG A 145 48.41 -3.26 13.55
C ARG A 145 49.48 -2.80 12.57
N THR A 146 50.09 -1.68 12.92
CA THR A 146 51.33 -1.14 12.37
C THR A 146 52.46 -2.16 12.57
N LEU A 147 53.17 -2.50 11.49
CA LEU A 147 54.63 -2.38 11.30
C LEU A 147 54.95 -2.80 9.85
#